data_AF-A0A923MV06-F1
#
_entry.id   AF-A0A923MV06-F1
#
_cell.length_a   1.000
_cell.length_b   1.000
_cell.length_c   1.000
_cell.angle_alpha   90.00
_cell.angle_beta   90.00
_cell.angle_gamma   90.00
#
_symmetry.space_group_name_H-M   'P 1'
#
loop_
_entity.id
_entity.type
_entity.pdbx_description
1 polymer ?
#
loop_
_entity_poly.entity_id
_entity_poly.type
_entity_poly.pdbx_seq_one_letter_code
_entity_poly.pdbx_strand_id
1 'polypeptide(L)'
;MESTIPPSPAPALETFGESRALSLGVELELQLVNTHDYDLAPYSDEMLRMLAKMPLPGSVVPEMTSSMIEVSTGVCHSCTDVLGQLTQLRDGLVRCADKLNIACVGGGTHPFQMWHEQRIYDRPRFRQLSELYGYLSKQFTIFGQHVHVGCPDADSALLMLHRMSRYIPHFIALSASSPFVQGQDTQFDSARLNSVFAFPMSGRAPYTLKWSEFEHFFAKTTRTGVVKSMKDFYWDIRPKPEYGTIEIRVFDTPLTVERAAALAGFVQSLGAWFLEEQPFVPQEDDYMVYTYNRFQACRFGLEAVYVEPATGEHLPLREHILRTMERIEPHARALGAAAAIDQLRQCADRGANDARWLRETQSRERLLAETVRQAAERFRGRGARG
;
A
#
# COMPACT_ATOMS: atom_id res chain seq x y z
N MET A 1 -30.67 -11.64 42.65
CA MET A 1 -30.83 -11.99 41.22
C MET A 1 -29.83 -11.16 40.45
N GLU A 2 -28.62 -11.69 40.24
CA GLU A 2 -27.67 -11.08 39.32
C GLU A 2 -28.26 -11.18 37.91
N SER A 3 -28.58 -10.01 37.36
CA SER A 3 -28.99 -9.87 35.97
C SER A 3 -27.77 -10.15 35.09
N THR A 4 -27.60 -11.41 34.70
CA THR A 4 -26.67 -11.80 33.63
C THR A 4 -27.19 -11.24 32.32
N ILE A 5 -26.73 -10.04 31.97
CA ILE A 5 -26.84 -9.50 30.62
C ILE A 5 -26.15 -10.54 29.72
N PRO A 6 -26.85 -11.15 28.74
CA PRO A 6 -26.21 -12.08 27.84
C PRO A 6 -25.05 -11.35 27.14
N PRO A 7 -23.87 -11.99 26.97
CA PRO A 7 -22.78 -11.37 26.25
C PRO A 7 -23.32 -10.93 24.87
N SER A 8 -23.06 -9.68 24.52
CA SER A 8 -23.36 -9.17 23.18
C SER A 8 -22.79 -10.17 22.16
N PRO A 9 -23.52 -10.53 21.09
CA PRO A 9 -23.04 -11.51 20.13
C PRO A 9 -21.65 -11.09 19.66
N ALA A 10 -20.70 -12.03 19.72
CA ALA A 10 -19.34 -11.77 19.26
C ALA A 10 -19.43 -11.21 17.83
N PRO A 11 -18.67 -10.15 17.49
CA PRO A 11 -18.72 -9.58 16.16
C PRO A 11 -18.44 -10.69 15.15
N ALA A 12 -19.41 -10.93 14.28
CA ALA A 12 -19.32 -11.91 13.21
C ALA A 12 -18.55 -11.30 12.04
N LEU A 13 -17.81 -12.14 11.32
CA LEU A 13 -17.21 -11.71 10.06
C LEU A 13 -18.33 -11.38 9.07
N GLU A 14 -18.20 -10.29 8.33
CA GLU A 14 -19.18 -9.91 7.32
C GLU A 14 -19.24 -10.97 6.21
N THR A 15 -20.42 -11.16 5.61
CA THR A 15 -20.58 -12.04 4.44
C THR A 15 -19.67 -11.55 3.32
N PHE A 16 -18.96 -12.48 2.67
CA PHE A 16 -18.11 -12.13 1.54
C PHE A 16 -18.97 -11.64 0.36
N GLY A 17 -18.83 -10.37 0.03
CA GLY A 17 -19.58 -9.69 -1.02
C GLY A 17 -19.23 -10.19 -2.41
N GLU A 18 -20.13 -9.95 -3.36
CA GLU A 18 -19.88 -10.25 -4.76
C GLU A 18 -18.98 -9.19 -5.38
N SER A 19 -17.95 -9.62 -6.10
CA SER A 19 -17.10 -8.74 -6.89
C SER A 19 -16.80 -9.38 -8.24
N ARG A 20 -16.52 -8.55 -9.26
CA ARG A 20 -15.99 -9.07 -10.51
C ARG A 20 -14.55 -9.51 -10.27
N ALA A 21 -14.24 -10.78 -10.56
CA ALA A 21 -12.89 -11.31 -10.48
C ALA A 21 -11.90 -10.40 -11.23
N LEU A 22 -10.75 -10.13 -10.60
CA LEU A 22 -9.66 -9.29 -11.12
C LEU A 22 -10.03 -7.81 -11.37
N SER A 23 -11.19 -7.35 -10.90
CA SER A 23 -11.43 -5.90 -10.78
C SER A 23 -10.44 -5.28 -9.79
N LEU A 24 -10.15 -4.00 -9.98
CA LEU A 24 -9.15 -3.27 -9.20
C LEU A 24 -9.79 -2.11 -8.43
N GLY A 25 -9.28 -1.83 -7.24
CA GLY A 25 -9.44 -0.55 -6.55
C GLY A 25 -8.08 -0.10 -6.03
N VAL A 26 -7.74 1.18 -6.21
CA VAL A 26 -6.44 1.71 -5.75
C VAL A 26 -6.67 2.87 -4.80
N GLU A 27 -6.02 2.80 -3.65
CA GLU A 27 -5.97 3.86 -2.64
C GLU A 27 -4.54 4.40 -2.57
N LEU A 28 -4.39 5.71 -2.48
CA LEU A 28 -3.10 6.38 -2.23
C LEU A 28 -3.25 7.33 -1.04
N GLU A 29 -2.47 7.07 0.01
CA GLU A 29 -2.24 8.03 1.09
C GLU A 29 -1.20 9.04 0.59
N LEU A 30 -1.54 10.33 0.59
CA LEU A 30 -0.71 11.41 0.04
C LEU A 30 -0.33 12.42 1.11
N GLN A 31 0.87 12.98 0.94
CA GLN A 31 1.43 14.02 1.80
C GLN A 31 0.95 15.39 1.32
N LEU A 32 0.48 16.22 2.25
CA LEU A 32 0.27 17.66 2.03
C LEU A 32 1.45 18.42 2.62
N VAL A 33 2.17 19.15 1.77
CA VAL A 33 3.37 19.92 2.18
C VAL A 33 3.23 21.39 1.87
N ASN A 34 3.82 22.26 2.69
CA ASN A 34 3.86 23.69 2.43
C ASN A 34 4.83 23.99 1.27
N THR A 35 4.52 24.95 0.40
CA THR A 35 5.41 25.32 -0.72
C THR A 35 6.58 26.25 -0.32
N HIS A 36 6.64 26.70 0.93
CA HIS A 36 7.73 27.52 1.45
C HIS A 36 8.92 26.69 1.93
N ASP A 37 8.68 25.71 2.81
CA ASP A 37 9.70 24.87 3.45
C ASP A 37 9.60 23.38 3.06
N TYR A 38 8.54 22.99 2.35
CA TYR A 38 8.25 21.62 1.95
C TYR A 38 8.09 20.65 3.13
N ASP A 39 7.73 21.14 4.32
CA ASP A 39 7.33 20.29 5.44
C ASP A 39 5.82 19.99 5.43
N LEU A 40 5.41 18.96 6.17
CA LEU A 40 4.02 18.54 6.31
C LEU A 40 3.14 19.68 6.84
N ALA A 41 2.04 19.95 6.13
CA ALA A 41 1.16 21.07 6.39
C ALA A 41 -0.27 20.61 6.70
N PRO A 42 -0.90 21.09 7.79
CA PRO A 42 -2.18 20.58 8.29
C PRO A 42 -3.39 21.15 7.53
N TYR A 43 -3.46 20.93 6.21
CA TYR A 43 -4.47 21.53 5.31
C TYR A 43 -5.51 20.52 4.77
N SER A 44 -5.63 19.33 5.37
CA SER A 44 -6.57 18.31 4.86
C SER A 44 -8.02 18.78 4.83
N ASP A 45 -8.47 19.54 5.83
CA ASP A 45 -9.83 20.10 5.90
C ASP A 45 -10.12 21.08 4.76
N GLU A 46 -9.23 22.05 4.53
CA GLU A 46 -9.36 23.04 3.46
C GLU A 46 -9.35 22.35 2.10
N MET A 47 -8.44 21.38 1.90
CA MET A 47 -8.34 20.57 0.69
C MET A 47 -9.66 19.83 0.42
N LEU A 48 -10.20 19.11 1.42
CA LEU A 48 -11.45 18.36 1.29
C LEU A 48 -12.65 19.27 0.97
N ARG A 49 -12.76 20.43 1.63
CA ARG A 49 -13.83 21.41 1.34
C ARG A 49 -13.79 21.94 -0.09
N MET A 50 -12.61 22.05 -0.69
CA MET A 50 -12.45 22.48 -2.08
C MET A 50 -12.76 21.35 -3.06
N LEU A 51 -12.26 20.14 -2.81
CA LEU A 51 -12.49 18.97 -3.66
C LEU A 51 -13.96 18.54 -3.68
N ALA A 52 -14.69 18.71 -2.57
CA ALA A 52 -16.13 18.42 -2.49
C ALA A 52 -16.98 19.22 -3.51
N LYS A 53 -16.43 20.29 -4.09
CA LYS A 53 -17.09 21.11 -5.12
C LYS A 53 -16.76 20.68 -6.55
N MET A 54 -15.97 19.60 -6.71
CA MET A 54 -15.47 19.13 -7.99
C MET A 54 -16.02 17.73 -8.27
N PRO A 55 -16.54 17.46 -9.46
CA PRO A 55 -16.88 16.10 -9.86
C PRO A 55 -15.57 15.35 -10.15
N LEU A 56 -15.14 14.52 -9.20
CA LEU A 56 -13.96 13.66 -9.33
C LEU A 56 -14.39 12.19 -9.30
N PRO A 57 -13.68 11.30 -10.01
CA PRO A 57 -13.92 9.87 -9.88
C PRO A 57 -13.46 9.39 -8.50
N GLY A 58 -14.14 8.38 -7.96
CA GLY A 58 -13.77 7.77 -6.68
C GLY A 58 -14.04 8.66 -5.47
N SER A 59 -13.17 8.64 -4.47
CA SER A 59 -13.35 9.42 -3.24
C SER A 59 -12.05 10.00 -2.70
N VAL A 60 -12.17 11.06 -1.90
CA VAL A 60 -11.06 11.67 -1.16
C VAL A 60 -11.51 11.84 0.28
N VAL A 61 -10.76 11.27 1.22
CA VAL A 61 -11.10 11.22 2.64
C VAL A 61 -9.92 11.68 3.50
N PRO A 62 -10.17 12.21 4.71
CA PRO A 62 -9.09 12.51 5.65
C PRO A 62 -8.53 11.22 6.23
N GLU A 63 -7.26 11.26 6.64
CA GLU A 63 -6.59 10.16 7.33
C GLU A 63 -6.12 10.59 8.74
N MET A 64 -5.39 9.71 9.44
CA MET A 64 -4.95 9.88 10.84
C MET A 64 -4.38 11.26 11.18
N THR A 65 -3.64 11.89 10.27
CA THR A 65 -3.05 13.21 10.49
C THR A 65 -3.61 14.27 9.55
N SER A 66 -3.66 15.51 10.03
CA SER A 66 -4.16 16.67 9.25
C SER A 66 -3.32 17.05 8.03
N SER A 67 -2.12 16.47 7.90
CA SER A 67 -1.21 16.62 6.76
C SER A 67 -1.32 15.49 5.74
N MET A 68 -2.28 14.59 5.92
CA MET A 68 -2.51 13.42 5.07
C MET A 68 -3.94 13.42 4.53
N ILE A 69 -4.07 12.99 3.28
CA ILE A 69 -5.35 12.64 2.66
C ILE A 69 -5.21 11.26 2.01
N GLU A 70 -6.28 10.51 1.98
CA GLU A 70 -6.39 9.28 1.19
C GLU A 70 -7.26 9.56 -0.03
N VAL A 71 -6.80 9.14 -1.19
CA VAL A 71 -7.56 9.19 -2.44
C VAL A 71 -7.80 7.77 -2.91
N SER A 72 -9.01 7.45 -3.35
CA SER A 72 -9.36 6.12 -3.83
C SER A 72 -10.07 6.19 -5.17
N THR A 73 -9.75 5.26 -6.07
CA THR A 73 -10.49 5.08 -7.32
C THR A 73 -11.87 4.47 -7.04
N GLY A 74 -12.78 4.55 -8.01
CA GLY A 74 -13.88 3.59 -8.08
C GLY A 74 -13.38 2.18 -8.43
N VAL A 75 -14.31 1.26 -8.65
CA VAL A 75 -13.98 -0.08 -9.17
C VAL A 75 -13.53 0.05 -10.64
N CYS A 76 -12.31 -0.37 -10.91
CA CYS A 76 -11.65 -0.34 -12.21
C CYS A 76 -11.54 -1.76 -12.80
N HIS A 77 -11.35 -1.87 -14.12
CA HIS A 77 -11.24 -3.17 -14.80
C HIS A 77 -9.89 -3.40 -15.48
N SER A 78 -9.04 -2.36 -15.53
CA SER A 78 -7.67 -2.44 -16.02
C SER A 78 -6.79 -1.41 -15.30
N CYS A 79 -5.47 -1.58 -15.39
CA CYS A 79 -4.54 -0.54 -14.93
C CYS A 79 -4.66 0.77 -15.72
N THR A 80 -5.15 0.73 -16.96
CA THR A 80 -5.44 1.92 -17.77
C THR A 80 -6.61 2.71 -17.19
N ASP A 81 -7.66 2.03 -16.72
CA ASP A 81 -8.79 2.67 -16.04
C ASP A 81 -8.34 3.31 -14.72
N VAL A 82 -7.52 2.59 -13.95
CA VAL A 82 -6.89 3.10 -12.72
C VAL A 82 -6.11 4.37 -13.03
N LEU A 83 -5.25 4.36 -14.04
CA LEU A 83 -4.46 5.52 -14.43
C LEU A 83 -5.34 6.70 -14.83
N GLY A 84 -6.42 6.45 -15.60
CA GLY A 84 -7.37 7.47 -16.01
C GLY A 84 -8.08 8.16 -14.84
N GLN A 85 -8.47 7.40 -13.81
CA GLN A 85 -9.09 7.95 -12.61
C GLN A 85 -8.08 8.66 -11.72
N LEU A 86 -6.92 8.06 -11.46
CA LEU A 86 -5.86 8.67 -10.65
C LEU A 86 -5.31 9.96 -11.28
N THR A 87 -5.26 10.05 -12.62
CA THR A 87 -4.90 11.27 -13.34
C THR A 87 -5.90 12.39 -13.06
N GLN A 88 -7.21 12.12 -13.14
CA GLN A 88 -8.24 13.12 -12.85
C GLN A 88 -8.20 13.58 -11.39
N LEU A 89 -8.01 12.62 -10.46
CA LEU A 89 -7.82 12.89 -9.03
C LEU A 89 -6.59 13.78 -8.80
N ARG A 90 -5.42 13.40 -9.31
CA ARG A 90 -4.18 14.19 -9.26
C ARG A 90 -4.41 15.61 -9.77
N ASP A 91 -5.01 15.76 -10.94
CA ASP A 91 -5.20 17.08 -11.54
C ASP A 91 -6.15 17.95 -10.70
N GLY A 92 -7.16 17.34 -10.06
CA GLY A 92 -8.02 18.00 -9.09
C GLY A 92 -7.27 18.47 -7.85
N LEU A 93 -6.48 17.56 -7.25
CA LEU A 93 -5.64 17.83 -6.09
C LEU A 93 -4.67 18.98 -6.36
N VAL A 94 -3.96 18.94 -7.49
CA VAL A 94 -2.99 19.97 -7.88
C VAL A 94 -3.66 21.34 -8.02
N ARG A 95 -4.84 21.42 -8.66
CA ARG A 95 -5.59 22.69 -8.78
C ARG A 95 -6.02 23.26 -7.44
N CYS A 96 -6.36 22.41 -6.48
CA CYS A 96 -6.71 22.83 -5.13
C CYS A 96 -5.47 23.24 -4.32
N ALA A 97 -4.41 22.45 -4.39
CA ALA A 97 -3.14 22.70 -3.73
C ALA A 97 -2.54 24.06 -4.12
N ASP A 98 -2.58 24.38 -5.42
CA ASP A 98 -2.11 25.67 -5.96
C ASP A 98 -2.81 26.89 -5.33
N LYS A 99 -4.08 26.76 -4.94
CA LYS A 99 -4.85 27.84 -4.30
C LYS A 99 -4.59 27.95 -2.80
N LEU A 100 -4.09 26.88 -2.18
CA LEU A 100 -3.80 26.79 -0.76
C LEU A 100 -2.32 27.05 -0.45
N ASN A 101 -1.48 27.28 -1.47
CA ASN A 101 -0.02 27.37 -1.37
C ASN A 101 0.62 26.12 -0.74
N ILE A 102 0.05 24.96 -1.01
CA ILE A 102 0.59 23.65 -0.63
C ILE A 102 0.87 22.82 -1.88
N ALA A 103 1.53 21.67 -1.72
CA ALA A 103 1.72 20.67 -2.75
C ALA A 103 1.30 19.29 -2.25
N CYS A 104 0.89 18.42 -3.18
CA CYS A 104 0.66 17.02 -2.91
C CYS A 104 1.89 16.21 -3.32
N VAL A 105 2.31 15.27 -2.47
CA VAL A 105 3.51 14.44 -2.70
C VAL A 105 3.16 12.98 -2.41
N GLY A 106 3.73 12.06 -3.20
CA GLY A 106 3.80 10.65 -2.85
C GLY A 106 4.99 10.36 -1.90
N GLY A 107 5.44 9.11 -1.86
CA GLY A 107 6.57 8.68 -1.01
C GLY A 107 6.09 8.05 0.29
N GLY A 108 6.70 6.93 0.70
CA GLY A 108 6.23 6.13 1.85
C GLY A 108 6.41 6.79 3.23
N THR A 109 7.32 7.75 3.33
CA THR A 109 7.59 8.57 4.52
C THR A 109 7.86 10.01 4.10
N HIS A 110 7.58 10.97 4.98
CA HIS A 110 8.12 12.32 4.79
C HIS A 110 9.59 12.34 5.25
N PRO A 111 10.54 12.85 4.44
CA PRO A 111 11.97 12.67 4.72
C PRO A 111 12.48 13.29 6.02
N PHE A 112 11.88 14.38 6.48
CA PHE A 112 12.39 15.15 7.63
C PHE A 112 11.32 15.57 8.65
N GLN A 113 10.09 15.05 8.55
CA GLN A 113 9.05 15.38 9.54
C GLN A 113 9.44 14.85 10.92
N MET A 114 9.02 15.53 11.97
CA MET A 114 9.18 15.05 13.35
C MET A 114 7.85 14.57 13.92
N TRP A 115 7.82 13.31 14.38
CA TRP A 115 6.57 12.65 14.80
C TRP A 115 5.85 13.42 15.92
N HIS A 116 6.58 14.07 16.83
CA HIS A 116 5.98 14.75 17.98
C HIS A 116 5.22 16.03 17.59
N GLU A 117 5.55 16.60 16.44
CA GLU A 117 4.92 17.79 15.86
C GLU A 117 3.63 17.46 15.09
N GLN A 118 3.40 16.18 14.77
CA GLN A 118 2.24 15.74 14.00
C GLN A 118 0.94 15.90 14.78
N ARG A 119 -0.07 16.42 14.06
CA ARG A 119 -1.41 16.71 14.58
C ARG A 119 -2.40 15.67 14.10
N ILE A 120 -2.94 14.91 15.06
CA ILE A 120 -4.01 13.93 14.82
C ILE A 120 -5.26 14.65 14.31
N TYR A 121 -5.84 14.12 13.24
CA TYR A 121 -7.05 14.66 12.64
C TYR A 121 -8.24 14.45 13.58
N ASP A 122 -9.13 15.45 13.66
CA ASP A 122 -10.18 15.46 14.68
C ASP A 122 -11.38 14.56 14.34
N ARG A 123 -11.19 13.24 14.50
CA ARG A 123 -12.27 12.23 14.45
C ARG A 123 -12.22 11.32 15.68
N PRO A 124 -13.38 10.88 16.21
CA PRO A 124 -13.44 10.02 17.40
C PRO A 124 -12.57 8.76 17.30
N ARG A 125 -12.57 8.09 16.13
CA ARG A 125 -11.76 6.88 15.88
C ARG A 125 -10.26 7.15 15.99
N PHE A 126 -9.77 8.30 15.48
CA PHE A 126 -8.35 8.64 15.52
C PHE A 126 -7.89 9.03 16.93
N ARG A 127 -8.75 9.72 17.70
CA ARG A 127 -8.50 9.98 19.13
C ARG A 127 -8.37 8.67 19.93
N GLN A 128 -9.29 7.71 19.71
CA GLN A 128 -9.23 6.39 20.35
C GLN A 128 -7.94 5.63 20.02
N LEU A 129 -7.50 5.64 18.75
CA LEU A 129 -6.24 5.01 18.34
C LEU A 129 -5.02 5.72 18.95
N SER A 130 -5.06 7.04 19.08
CA SER A 130 -4.01 7.82 19.74
C SER A 130 -3.90 7.51 21.23
N GLU A 131 -5.02 7.33 21.93
CA GLU A 131 -5.05 6.93 23.34
C GLU A 131 -4.53 5.49 23.53
N LEU A 132 -4.92 4.58 22.63
CA LEU A 132 -4.53 3.17 22.69
C LEU A 132 -3.04 2.94 22.42
N TYR A 133 -2.49 3.59 21.40
CA TYR A 133 -1.13 3.32 20.91
C TYR A 133 -0.10 4.39 21.31
N GLY A 134 -0.52 5.48 21.94
CA GLY A 134 0.37 6.55 22.38
C GLY A 134 1.20 7.11 21.22
N TYR A 135 2.52 7.21 21.41
CA TYR A 135 3.43 7.81 20.42
C TYR A 135 3.45 7.09 19.06
N LEU A 136 3.14 5.79 19.01
CA LEU A 136 3.10 5.02 17.76
C LEU A 136 2.04 5.56 16.78
N SER A 137 0.94 6.11 17.29
CA SER A 137 -0.10 6.73 16.45
C SER A 137 0.41 7.94 15.66
N LYS A 138 1.34 8.70 16.23
CA LYS A 138 1.97 9.85 15.55
C LYS A 138 3.08 9.42 14.59
N GLN A 139 3.79 8.34 14.93
CA GLN A 139 4.73 7.69 14.00
C GLN A 139 4.03 7.05 12.79
N PHE A 140 2.71 6.86 12.85
CA PHE A 140 1.87 6.38 11.76
C PHE A 140 1.62 7.43 10.65
N THR A 141 2.37 8.53 10.64
CA THR A 141 2.42 9.47 9.50
C THR A 141 3.31 8.88 8.39
N ILE A 142 2.84 7.76 7.85
CA ILE A 142 3.43 6.97 6.77
C ILE A 142 2.38 6.80 5.68
N PHE A 143 2.82 6.65 4.44
CA PHE A 143 1.94 6.82 3.28
C PHE A 143 2.01 5.57 2.38
N GLY A 144 0.92 4.84 2.30
CA GLY A 144 0.80 3.62 1.52
C GLY A 144 0.00 3.77 0.24
N GLN A 145 0.34 2.93 -0.72
CA GLN A 145 -0.59 2.51 -1.74
C GLN A 145 -1.28 1.22 -1.28
N HIS A 146 -2.60 1.17 -1.38
CA HIS A 146 -3.37 -0.07 -1.23
C HIS A 146 -3.95 -0.47 -2.58
N VAL A 147 -3.89 -1.78 -2.88
CA VAL A 147 -4.48 -2.33 -4.11
C VAL A 147 -5.48 -3.42 -3.72
N HIS A 148 -6.74 -3.17 -4.04
CA HIS A 148 -7.82 -4.14 -3.95
C HIS A 148 -7.92 -4.95 -5.24
N VAL A 149 -8.12 -6.26 -5.10
CA VAL A 149 -8.38 -7.18 -6.21
C VAL A 149 -9.64 -7.97 -5.93
N GLY A 150 -10.62 -7.87 -6.84
CA GLY A 150 -11.85 -8.64 -6.76
C GLY A 150 -11.58 -10.14 -6.91
N CYS A 151 -12.22 -10.95 -6.07
CA CYS A 151 -12.09 -12.40 -6.07
C CYS A 151 -13.42 -13.07 -6.47
N PRO A 152 -13.39 -14.23 -7.16
CA PRO A 152 -14.62 -14.95 -7.53
C PRO A 152 -15.50 -15.34 -6.35
N ASP A 153 -14.88 -15.73 -5.24
CA ASP A 153 -15.52 -16.20 -4.02
C ASP A 153 -14.54 -16.11 -2.84
N ALA A 154 -15.02 -16.43 -1.64
CA ALA A 154 -14.30 -16.27 -0.39
C ALA A 154 -13.12 -17.27 -0.20
N ASP A 155 -13.26 -18.52 -0.66
CA ASP A 155 -12.18 -19.51 -0.63
C ASP A 155 -11.08 -19.10 -1.63
N SER A 156 -11.49 -18.68 -2.82
CA SER A 156 -10.60 -18.14 -3.85
C SER A 156 -9.85 -16.90 -3.36
N ALA A 157 -10.46 -16.06 -2.52
CA ALA A 157 -9.81 -14.90 -1.92
C ALA A 157 -8.67 -15.30 -0.97
N LEU A 158 -8.86 -16.33 -0.14
CA LEU A 158 -7.79 -16.84 0.73
C LEU A 158 -6.66 -17.48 -0.08
N LEU A 159 -7.00 -18.26 -1.11
CA LEU A 159 -6.00 -18.85 -2.00
C LEU A 159 -5.18 -17.75 -2.72
N MET A 160 -5.85 -16.72 -3.23
CA MET A 160 -5.22 -15.55 -3.84
C MET A 160 -4.30 -14.83 -2.85
N LEU A 161 -4.77 -14.58 -1.62
CA LEU A 161 -4.00 -13.94 -0.55
C LEU A 161 -2.68 -14.69 -0.28
N HIS A 162 -2.76 -16.01 -0.12
CA HIS A 162 -1.59 -16.83 0.19
C HIS A 162 -0.62 -16.92 -1.00
N ARG A 163 -1.11 -16.99 -2.24
CA ARG A 163 -0.25 -16.89 -3.42
C ARG A 163 0.44 -15.54 -3.55
N MET A 164 -0.31 -14.45 -3.38
CA MET A 164 0.22 -13.08 -3.39
C MET A 164 1.25 -12.86 -2.28
N SER A 165 1.12 -13.55 -1.14
CA SER A 165 2.06 -13.43 -0.02
C SER A 165 3.50 -13.80 -0.40
N ARG A 166 3.71 -14.73 -1.34
CA ARG A 166 5.05 -15.08 -1.86
C ARG A 166 5.71 -13.94 -2.64
N TYR A 167 4.91 -13.00 -3.14
CA TYR A 167 5.34 -11.86 -3.95
C TYR A 167 5.38 -10.54 -3.17
N ILE A 168 5.11 -10.54 -1.86
CA ILE A 168 5.29 -9.36 -1.00
C ILE A 168 6.68 -8.72 -1.16
N PRO A 169 7.80 -9.47 -1.19
CA PRO A 169 9.11 -8.88 -1.43
C PRO A 169 9.19 -8.10 -2.76
N HIS A 170 8.46 -8.55 -3.79
CA HIS A 170 8.42 -7.88 -5.10
C HIS A 170 7.68 -6.56 -4.99
N PHE A 171 6.52 -6.58 -4.34
CA PHE A 171 5.69 -5.40 -4.12
C PHE A 171 6.48 -4.32 -3.38
N ILE A 172 7.20 -4.71 -2.32
CA ILE A 172 8.05 -3.81 -1.54
C ILE A 172 9.18 -3.24 -2.40
N ALA A 173 9.98 -4.09 -3.04
CA ALA A 173 11.15 -3.65 -3.81
C ALA A 173 10.77 -2.74 -4.99
N LEU A 174 9.66 -3.03 -5.67
CA LEU A 174 9.15 -2.25 -6.78
C LEU A 174 8.51 -0.92 -6.33
N SER A 175 7.88 -0.83 -5.15
CA SER A 175 7.26 0.43 -4.71
C SER A 175 8.12 1.30 -3.82
N ALA A 176 9.21 0.77 -3.27
CA ALA A 176 10.07 1.44 -2.31
C ALA A 176 10.33 2.91 -2.67
N SER A 177 9.93 3.80 -1.76
CA SER A 177 9.99 5.26 -1.91
C SER A 177 10.18 5.98 -0.57
N SER A 178 10.69 5.29 0.45
CA SER A 178 10.84 5.83 1.81
C SER A 178 12.24 5.62 2.43
N PRO A 179 13.33 6.09 1.80
CA PRO A 179 14.67 5.89 2.34
C PRO A 179 15.03 6.80 3.52
N PHE A 180 14.35 7.94 3.65
CA PHE A 180 14.62 8.95 4.66
C PHE A 180 13.54 8.97 5.74
N VAL A 181 13.98 9.11 7.00
CA VAL A 181 13.11 9.29 8.16
C VAL A 181 13.76 10.30 9.10
N GLN A 182 13.02 11.33 9.51
CA GLN A 182 13.46 12.34 10.49
C GLN A 182 14.83 12.97 10.16
N GLY A 183 15.07 13.24 8.88
CA GLY A 183 16.26 13.92 8.39
C GLY A 183 17.43 13.00 8.09
N GLN A 184 17.28 11.69 8.30
CA GLN A 184 18.35 10.70 8.16
C GLN A 184 18.07 9.68 7.07
N ASP A 185 19.10 9.29 6.33
CA ASP A 185 19.04 8.09 5.48
C ASP A 185 19.04 6.86 6.38
N THR A 186 17.91 6.16 6.40
CA THR A 186 17.72 4.97 7.23
C THR A 186 18.54 3.78 6.76
N GLN A 187 19.10 3.87 5.55
CA GLN A 187 19.68 2.76 4.79
C GLN A 187 18.65 1.72 4.34
N PHE A 188 17.35 1.91 4.57
CA PHE A 188 16.29 1.08 3.99
C PHE A 188 15.78 1.70 2.70
N ASP A 189 15.37 0.88 1.73
CA ASP A 189 14.67 1.36 0.53
C ASP A 189 13.20 1.67 0.86
N SER A 190 12.57 0.85 1.71
CA SER A 190 11.27 1.13 2.31
C SER A 190 11.39 1.09 3.84
N ALA A 191 11.42 2.26 4.49
CA ALA A 191 11.39 2.38 5.93
C ALA A 191 9.95 2.35 6.50
N ARG A 192 8.94 2.69 5.68
CA ARG A 192 7.51 2.73 6.06
C ARG A 192 7.07 1.49 6.82
N LEU A 193 7.40 0.30 6.29
CA LEU A 193 6.91 -0.97 6.80
C LEU A 193 7.49 -1.39 8.16
N ASN A 194 8.56 -0.73 8.61
CA ASN A 194 9.11 -0.94 9.95
C ASN A 194 8.25 -0.27 11.03
N SER A 195 7.66 0.90 10.71
CA SER A 195 6.72 1.58 11.61
C SER A 195 5.45 0.75 11.85
N VAL A 196 4.96 0.06 10.82
CA VAL A 196 3.79 -0.83 10.91
C VAL A 196 4.10 -2.09 11.72
N PHE A 197 5.34 -2.58 11.69
CA PHE A 197 5.72 -3.84 12.35
C PHE A 197 5.67 -3.78 13.88
N ALA A 198 5.69 -2.57 14.47
CA ALA A 198 5.56 -2.39 15.91
C ALA A 198 4.15 -2.71 16.44
N PHE A 199 3.15 -2.84 15.55
CA PHE A 199 1.77 -3.09 15.96
C PHE A 199 1.53 -4.59 16.25
N PRO A 200 0.82 -4.93 17.35
CA PRO A 200 0.67 -6.32 17.82
C PRO A 200 0.06 -7.30 16.80
N MET A 201 -0.77 -6.80 15.88
CA MET A 201 -1.49 -7.60 14.88
C MET A 201 -0.96 -7.36 13.46
N SER A 202 0.33 -7.02 13.33
CA SER A 202 1.00 -6.80 12.04
C SER A 202 1.61 -8.09 11.47
N GLY A 203 1.94 -8.07 10.17
CA GLY A 203 2.60 -9.19 9.50
C GLY A 203 1.66 -9.95 8.56
N ARG A 204 1.62 -11.28 8.66
CA ARG A 204 0.81 -12.12 7.76
C ARG A 204 -0.56 -12.48 8.37
N ALA A 205 -1.54 -12.71 7.50
CA ALA A 205 -2.77 -13.39 7.88
C ALA A 205 -2.47 -14.83 8.34
N PRO A 206 -3.30 -15.42 9.22
CA PRO A 206 -3.21 -16.84 9.54
C PRO A 206 -3.39 -17.68 8.27
N TYR A 207 -2.73 -18.82 8.21
CA TYR A 207 -2.90 -19.73 7.09
C TYR A 207 -4.17 -20.55 7.23
N THR A 208 -5.09 -20.31 6.29
CA THR A 208 -6.36 -21.03 6.13
C THR A 208 -6.73 -20.96 4.66
N LEU A 209 -7.06 -22.10 4.03
CA LEU A 209 -7.46 -22.11 2.61
C LEU A 209 -8.99 -22.14 2.44
N LYS A 210 -9.73 -22.35 3.52
CA LYS A 210 -11.19 -22.35 3.54
C LYS A 210 -11.73 -21.17 4.33
N TRP A 211 -12.72 -20.49 3.77
CA TRP A 211 -13.35 -19.34 4.41
C TRP A 211 -13.97 -19.71 5.76
N SER A 212 -14.55 -20.90 5.85
CA SER A 212 -15.07 -21.42 7.11
C SER A 212 -13.98 -21.54 8.19
N GLU A 213 -12.77 -21.99 7.86
CA GLU A 213 -11.65 -22.04 8.81
C GLU A 213 -11.22 -20.63 9.24
N PHE A 214 -11.23 -19.68 8.31
CA PHE A 214 -10.95 -18.27 8.60
C PHE A 214 -12.02 -17.65 9.52
N GLU A 215 -13.30 -17.96 9.31
CA GLU A 215 -14.40 -17.56 10.22
C GLU A 215 -14.18 -18.12 11.64
N HIS A 216 -13.75 -19.38 11.75
CA HIS A 216 -13.40 -19.97 13.05
C HIS A 216 -12.19 -19.28 13.71
N PHE A 217 -11.18 -18.91 12.92
CA PHE A 217 -10.05 -18.10 13.41
C PHE A 217 -10.53 -16.72 13.90
N PHE A 218 -11.35 -16.03 13.11
CA PHE A 218 -11.85 -14.70 13.44
C PHE A 218 -12.69 -14.75 14.73
N ALA A 219 -13.62 -15.70 14.84
CA ALA A 219 -14.42 -15.91 16.04
C ALA A 219 -13.58 -16.26 17.27
N LYS A 220 -12.50 -17.04 17.13
CA LYS A 220 -11.56 -17.30 18.24
C LYS A 220 -10.88 -16.02 18.69
N THR A 221 -10.44 -15.19 17.74
CA THR A 221 -9.68 -13.97 18.04
C THR A 221 -10.57 -12.89 18.63
N THR A 222 -11.80 -12.71 18.14
CA THR A 222 -12.75 -11.74 18.71
C THR A 222 -13.18 -12.07 20.13
N ARG A 223 -13.28 -13.37 20.48
CA ARG A 223 -13.51 -13.81 21.88
C ARG A 223 -12.43 -13.40 22.86
N THR A 224 -11.21 -13.09 22.41
CA THR A 224 -10.14 -12.59 23.30
C THR A 224 -10.37 -11.14 23.75
N GLY A 225 -11.25 -10.40 23.06
CA GLY A 225 -11.46 -8.97 23.26
C GLY A 225 -10.36 -8.07 22.68
N VAL A 226 -9.25 -8.65 22.18
CA VAL A 226 -8.14 -7.91 21.54
C VAL A 226 -8.54 -7.39 20.16
N VAL A 227 -9.33 -8.17 19.43
CA VAL A 227 -9.83 -7.81 18.09
C VAL A 227 -11.33 -7.60 18.13
N LYS A 228 -11.80 -6.50 17.54
CA LYS A 228 -13.23 -6.16 17.42
C LYS A 228 -13.71 -6.25 15.97
N SER A 229 -12.82 -6.02 15.00
CA SER A 229 -13.15 -6.02 13.58
C SER A 229 -11.95 -6.35 12.71
N MET A 230 -12.19 -6.60 11.41
CA MET A 230 -11.12 -6.77 10.42
C MET A 230 -10.17 -5.56 10.33
N LYS A 231 -10.60 -4.38 10.77
CA LYS A 231 -9.80 -3.16 10.76
C LYS A 231 -8.67 -3.15 11.81
N ASP A 232 -8.73 -4.05 12.80
CA ASP A 232 -7.73 -4.15 13.87
C ASP A 232 -6.51 -5.00 13.44
N PHE A 233 -6.60 -5.72 12.32
CA PHE A 233 -5.48 -6.45 11.74
C PHE A 233 -4.68 -5.55 10.80
N TYR A 234 -3.37 -5.47 11.07
CA TYR A 234 -2.38 -4.73 10.28
C TYR A 234 -1.60 -5.68 9.37
N TRP A 235 -2.31 -6.63 8.75
CA TRP A 235 -1.70 -7.59 7.85
C TRP A 235 -1.26 -6.94 6.54
N ASP A 236 -0.15 -7.42 6.01
CA ASP A 236 0.45 -7.00 4.74
C ASP A 236 -0.50 -7.25 3.55
N ILE A 237 -1.29 -8.33 3.61
CA ILE A 237 -2.43 -8.57 2.73
C ILE A 237 -3.63 -8.98 3.58
N ARG A 238 -4.80 -8.38 3.32
CA ARG A 238 -5.99 -8.56 4.14
C ARG A 238 -7.22 -8.87 3.28
N PRO A 239 -8.05 -9.86 3.63
CA PRO A 239 -9.33 -10.04 2.99
C PRO A 239 -10.30 -8.91 3.39
N LYS A 240 -11.15 -8.51 2.44
CA LYS A 240 -12.15 -7.45 2.60
C LYS A 240 -13.52 -8.00 2.22
N PRO A 241 -14.18 -8.73 3.14
CA PRO A 241 -15.46 -9.36 2.87
C PRO A 241 -16.49 -8.35 2.36
N GLU A 242 -16.52 -7.14 2.93
CA GLU A 242 -17.45 -6.07 2.54
C GLU A 242 -17.37 -5.68 1.06
N TYR A 243 -16.25 -5.96 0.40
CA TYR A 243 -15.99 -5.62 -1.00
C TYR A 243 -15.77 -6.85 -1.88
N GLY A 244 -15.79 -8.07 -1.33
CA GLY A 244 -15.46 -9.29 -2.06
C GLY A 244 -14.03 -9.32 -2.61
N THR A 245 -13.08 -8.66 -1.91
CA THR A 245 -11.71 -8.45 -2.42
C THR A 245 -10.65 -8.95 -1.44
N ILE A 246 -9.42 -9.07 -1.94
CA ILE A 246 -8.22 -8.96 -1.09
C ILE A 246 -7.58 -7.60 -1.28
N GLU A 247 -6.89 -7.11 -0.25
CA GLU A 247 -6.25 -5.81 -0.22
C GLU A 247 -4.76 -5.98 0.08
N ILE A 248 -3.89 -5.59 -0.85
CA ILE A 248 -2.44 -5.58 -0.70
C ILE A 248 -2.02 -4.21 -0.15
N ARG A 249 -1.32 -4.19 1.00
CA ARG A 249 -1.05 -2.97 1.80
C ARG A 249 0.43 -2.66 2.02
N VAL A 250 1.30 -3.41 1.35
CA VAL A 250 2.76 -3.32 1.52
C VAL A 250 3.42 -2.27 0.63
N PHE A 251 2.70 -1.69 -0.32
CA PHE A 251 3.28 -0.69 -1.20
C PHE A 251 3.50 0.63 -0.45
N ASP A 252 4.68 1.23 -0.59
CA ASP A 252 4.83 2.66 -0.32
C ASP A 252 4.05 3.44 -1.39
N THR A 253 3.50 4.62 -1.04
CA THR A 253 2.92 5.52 -2.05
C THR A 253 4.00 5.88 -3.08
N PRO A 254 3.79 5.62 -4.38
CA PRO A 254 4.76 6.01 -5.42
C PRO A 254 4.84 7.52 -5.61
N LEU A 255 5.93 8.01 -6.22
CA LEU A 255 6.08 9.45 -6.52
C LEU A 255 5.21 9.91 -7.71
N THR A 256 4.59 8.98 -8.44
CA THR A 256 3.79 9.25 -9.65
C THR A 256 2.56 8.34 -9.69
N VAL A 257 1.45 8.84 -10.24
CA VAL A 257 0.23 8.03 -10.42
C VAL A 257 0.38 6.96 -11.49
N GLU A 258 1.28 7.18 -12.45
CA GLU A 258 1.67 6.23 -13.49
C GLU A 258 2.30 4.98 -12.86
N ARG A 259 3.23 5.16 -11.91
CA ARG A 259 3.82 4.04 -11.17
C ARG A 259 2.78 3.33 -10.30
N ALA A 260 1.88 4.07 -9.66
CA ALA A 260 0.79 3.47 -8.86
C ALA A 260 -0.12 2.58 -9.71
N ALA A 261 -0.54 3.04 -10.88
CA ALA A 261 -1.32 2.26 -11.82
C ALA A 261 -0.54 1.04 -12.36
N ALA A 262 0.76 1.19 -12.62
CA ALA A 262 1.58 0.07 -13.09
C ALA A 262 1.71 -1.05 -12.04
N LEU A 263 1.90 -0.68 -10.76
CA LEU A 263 1.91 -1.64 -9.65
C LEU A 263 0.56 -2.37 -9.52
N ALA A 264 -0.57 -1.68 -9.71
CA ALA A 264 -1.88 -2.31 -9.75
C ALA A 264 -2.03 -3.29 -10.92
N GLY A 265 -1.49 -2.95 -12.10
CA GLY A 265 -1.44 -3.85 -13.26
C GLY A 265 -0.59 -5.11 -13.02
N PHE A 266 0.53 -4.99 -12.30
CA PHE A 266 1.34 -6.13 -11.87
C PHE A 266 0.56 -7.07 -10.94
N VAL A 267 -0.14 -6.52 -9.96
CA VAL A 267 -1.03 -7.28 -9.08
C VAL A 267 -2.15 -7.96 -9.87
N GLN A 268 -2.81 -7.26 -10.79
CA GLN A 268 -3.88 -7.83 -11.62
C GLN A 268 -3.38 -9.01 -12.46
N SER A 269 -2.18 -8.88 -13.04
CA SER A 269 -1.56 -9.88 -13.90
C SER A 269 -1.14 -11.14 -13.13
N LEU A 270 -0.60 -10.97 -11.91
CA LEU A 270 -0.36 -12.09 -10.99
C LEU A 270 -1.68 -12.79 -10.63
N GLY A 271 -2.73 -12.02 -10.36
CA GLY A 271 -4.05 -12.55 -10.04
C GLY A 271 -4.62 -13.41 -11.17
N ALA A 272 -4.55 -12.93 -12.41
CA ALA A 272 -4.96 -13.70 -13.59
C ALA A 272 -4.19 -15.01 -13.70
N TRP A 273 -2.86 -14.94 -13.60
CA TRP A 273 -2.01 -16.12 -13.64
C TRP A 273 -2.38 -17.15 -12.57
N PHE A 274 -2.65 -16.71 -11.35
CA PHE A 274 -3.06 -17.60 -10.26
C PHE A 274 -4.42 -18.25 -10.49
N LEU A 275 -5.39 -17.53 -11.04
CA LEU A 275 -6.72 -18.07 -11.32
C LEU A 275 -6.70 -19.07 -12.48
N GLU A 276 -5.97 -18.74 -13.55
CA GLU A 276 -5.94 -19.53 -14.79
C GLU A 276 -5.03 -20.75 -14.70
N GLU A 277 -3.79 -20.58 -14.21
CA GLU A 277 -2.78 -21.64 -14.24
C GLU A 277 -2.65 -22.40 -12.92
N GLN A 278 -3.13 -21.82 -11.81
CA GLN A 278 -3.05 -22.44 -10.48
C GLN A 278 -1.63 -22.98 -10.19
N PRO A 279 -0.57 -22.16 -10.35
CA PRO A 279 0.81 -22.63 -10.57
C PRO A 279 1.41 -23.41 -9.38
N PHE A 280 0.86 -23.22 -8.19
CA PHE A 280 1.18 -23.96 -6.98
C PHE A 280 0.03 -23.87 -5.98
N VAL A 281 0.04 -24.76 -4.99
CA VAL A 281 -0.86 -24.71 -3.83
C VAL A 281 -0.05 -24.17 -2.65
N PRO A 282 -0.43 -23.03 -2.05
CA PRO A 282 0.26 -22.49 -0.88
C PRO A 282 0.28 -23.49 0.27
N GLN A 283 1.32 -23.44 1.09
CA GLN A 283 1.49 -24.24 2.29
C GLN A 283 1.88 -23.33 3.47
N GLU A 284 1.64 -23.78 4.70
CA GLU A 284 2.03 -23.01 5.89
C GLU A 284 3.54 -22.77 5.94
N ASP A 285 4.34 -23.76 5.52
CA ASP A 285 5.80 -23.68 5.49
C ASP A 285 6.33 -22.64 4.48
N ASP A 286 5.52 -22.19 3.51
CA ASP A 286 5.89 -21.09 2.60
C ASP A 286 6.22 -19.80 3.39
N TYR A 287 5.68 -19.67 4.59
CA TYR A 287 5.88 -18.52 5.46
C TYR A 287 7.11 -18.60 6.35
N MET A 288 7.86 -19.71 6.34
CA MET A 288 9.05 -19.89 7.17
C MET A 288 10.11 -18.81 6.91
N VAL A 289 10.26 -18.39 5.66
CA VAL A 289 11.20 -17.33 5.23
C VAL A 289 10.53 -15.96 5.03
N TYR A 290 9.26 -15.82 5.39
CA TYR A 290 8.45 -14.62 5.15
C TYR A 290 9.10 -13.36 5.72
N THR A 291 9.39 -13.36 7.03
CA THR A 291 9.94 -12.18 7.72
C THR A 291 11.32 -11.83 7.19
N TYR A 292 12.13 -12.83 6.83
CA TYR A 292 13.45 -12.63 6.23
C TYR A 292 13.35 -11.97 4.86
N ASN A 293 12.56 -12.54 3.95
CA ASN A 293 12.39 -12.01 2.59
C ASN A 293 11.75 -10.62 2.60
N ARG A 294 10.79 -10.38 3.50
CA ARG A 294 10.18 -9.06 3.72
C ARG A 294 11.24 -8.05 4.17
N PHE A 295 12.05 -8.39 5.17
CA PHE A 295 13.15 -7.53 5.64
C PHE A 295 14.16 -7.23 4.53
N GLN A 296 14.56 -8.26 3.78
CA GLN A 296 15.50 -8.13 2.66
C GLN A 296 15.00 -7.12 1.63
N ALA A 297 13.73 -7.22 1.22
CA ALA A 297 13.12 -6.26 0.30
C ALA A 297 13.02 -4.85 0.89
N CYS A 298 12.64 -4.70 2.16
CA CYS A 298 12.61 -3.37 2.80
C CYS A 298 13.99 -2.72 2.84
N ARG A 299 15.03 -3.49 3.20
CA ARG A 299 16.38 -2.98 3.43
C ARG A 299 17.16 -2.74 2.14
N PHE A 300 17.07 -3.64 1.17
CA PHE A 300 17.92 -3.66 -0.01
C PHE A 300 17.16 -3.46 -1.32
N GLY A 301 15.84 -3.33 -1.27
CA GLY A 301 15.01 -3.09 -2.45
C GLY A 301 15.23 -4.15 -3.52
N LEU A 302 15.54 -3.70 -4.74
CA LEU A 302 15.78 -4.59 -5.89
C LEU A 302 17.07 -5.42 -5.75
N GLU A 303 18.05 -4.97 -4.96
CA GLU A 303 19.32 -5.68 -4.73
C GLU A 303 19.23 -6.73 -3.61
N ALA A 304 18.03 -6.95 -3.08
CA ALA A 304 17.78 -7.94 -2.04
C ALA A 304 18.09 -9.37 -2.50
N VAL A 305 18.38 -10.25 -1.53
CA VAL A 305 18.37 -11.70 -1.73
C VAL A 305 17.00 -12.23 -1.34
N TYR A 306 16.39 -12.98 -2.25
CA TYR A 306 15.16 -13.73 -2.04
C TYR A 306 15.52 -15.19 -1.73
N VAL A 307 14.81 -15.78 -0.77
CA VAL A 307 14.88 -17.22 -0.48
C VAL A 307 13.57 -17.85 -0.95
N GLU A 308 13.67 -18.80 -1.87
CA GLU A 308 12.53 -19.58 -2.35
C GLU A 308 12.03 -20.49 -1.22
N PRO A 309 10.79 -20.32 -0.72
CA PRO A 309 10.31 -21.08 0.44
C PRO A 309 10.29 -22.60 0.23
N ALA A 310 9.99 -23.06 -0.98
CA ALA A 310 9.84 -24.49 -1.25
C ALA A 310 11.19 -25.24 -1.35
N THR A 311 12.25 -24.57 -1.82
CA THR A 311 13.55 -25.21 -2.08
C THR A 311 14.67 -24.74 -1.15
N GLY A 312 14.49 -23.59 -0.49
CA GLY A 312 15.55 -22.93 0.28
C GLY A 312 16.63 -22.27 -0.60
N GLU A 313 16.43 -22.22 -1.93
CA GLU A 313 17.40 -21.61 -2.85
C GLU A 313 17.44 -20.09 -2.65
N HIS A 314 18.65 -19.53 -2.67
CA HIS A 314 18.89 -18.09 -2.61
C HIS A 314 19.10 -17.53 -4.01
N LEU A 315 18.41 -16.44 -4.34
CA LEU A 315 18.52 -15.78 -5.64
C LEU A 315 18.37 -14.26 -5.51
N PRO A 316 18.94 -13.47 -6.45
CA PRO A 316 18.69 -12.03 -6.49
C PRO A 316 17.20 -11.75 -6.69
N LEU A 317 16.61 -10.90 -5.84
CA LEU A 317 15.19 -10.55 -5.92
C LEU A 317 14.85 -9.89 -7.25
N ARG A 318 15.71 -9.00 -7.76
CA ARG A 318 15.57 -8.42 -9.11
C ARG A 318 15.41 -9.49 -10.19
N GLU A 319 16.21 -10.55 -10.16
CA GLU A 319 16.12 -11.62 -11.15
C GLU A 319 14.80 -12.39 -11.01
N HIS A 320 14.38 -12.68 -9.78
CA HIS A 320 13.09 -13.34 -9.55
C HIS A 320 11.91 -12.46 -10.01
N ILE A 321 11.98 -11.14 -9.82
CA ILE A 321 10.99 -10.18 -10.34
C ILE A 321 10.93 -10.25 -11.87
N LEU A 322 12.07 -10.21 -12.56
CA LEU A 322 12.13 -10.23 -14.03
C LEU A 322 11.57 -11.55 -14.59
N ARG A 323 11.97 -12.70 -14.02
CA ARG A 323 11.42 -14.03 -14.38
C ARG A 323 9.92 -14.11 -14.12
N THR A 324 9.44 -13.49 -13.04
CA THR A 324 7.99 -13.41 -12.74
C THR A 324 7.27 -12.57 -13.80
N MET A 325 7.83 -11.43 -14.21
CA MET A 325 7.27 -10.58 -15.26
C MET A 325 7.21 -11.28 -16.63
N GLU A 326 8.20 -12.11 -16.95
CA GLU A 326 8.15 -13.00 -18.13
C GLU A 326 7.02 -14.02 -18.03
N ARG A 327 6.87 -14.65 -16.86
CA ARG A 327 5.82 -15.66 -16.62
C ARG A 327 4.42 -15.09 -16.79
N ILE A 328 4.17 -13.90 -16.26
CA ILE A 328 2.84 -13.26 -16.32
C ILE A 328 2.61 -12.44 -17.58
N GLU A 329 3.56 -12.38 -18.51
CA GLU A 329 3.47 -11.56 -19.72
C GLU A 329 2.23 -11.88 -20.59
N PRO A 330 1.84 -13.16 -20.82
CA PRO A 330 0.61 -13.47 -21.55
C PRO A 330 -0.65 -12.93 -20.85
N HIS A 331 -0.70 -13.06 -19.52
CA HIS A 331 -1.79 -12.58 -18.67
C HIS A 331 -1.90 -11.05 -18.69
N ALA A 332 -0.76 -10.37 -18.59
CA ALA A 332 -0.68 -8.92 -18.69
C ALA A 332 -1.16 -8.40 -20.05
N ARG A 333 -0.81 -9.08 -21.15
CA ARG A 333 -1.32 -8.72 -22.49
C ARG A 333 -2.83 -8.87 -22.58
N ALA A 334 -3.39 -9.96 -22.08
CA ALA A 334 -4.83 -10.20 -22.10
C ALA A 334 -5.61 -9.13 -21.31
N LEU A 335 -5.03 -8.63 -20.22
CA LEU A 335 -5.60 -7.57 -19.37
C LEU A 335 -5.29 -6.13 -19.86
N GLY A 336 -4.52 -5.96 -20.94
CA GLY A 336 -4.07 -4.65 -21.41
C GLY A 336 -3.02 -3.98 -20.50
N ALA A 337 -2.35 -4.75 -19.64
CA ALA A 337 -1.33 -4.29 -18.69
C ALA A 337 0.12 -4.39 -19.21
N ALA A 338 0.34 -4.81 -20.46
CA ALA A 338 1.69 -5.01 -21.01
C ALA A 338 2.61 -3.79 -20.85
N ALA A 339 2.13 -2.59 -21.19
CA ALA A 339 2.93 -1.36 -21.05
C ALA A 339 3.30 -1.04 -19.58
N ALA A 340 2.39 -1.34 -18.65
CA ALA A 340 2.66 -1.19 -17.22
C ALA A 340 3.73 -2.19 -16.73
N ILE A 341 3.67 -3.44 -17.18
CA ILE A 341 4.69 -4.44 -16.88
C ILE A 341 6.04 -4.03 -17.47
N ASP A 342 6.08 -3.55 -18.72
CA ASP A 342 7.32 -3.10 -19.35
C ASP A 342 7.94 -1.91 -18.63
N GLN A 343 7.13 -0.96 -18.16
CA GLN A 343 7.62 0.13 -17.32
C GLN A 343 8.31 -0.39 -16.05
N LEU A 344 7.68 -1.32 -15.33
CA LEU A 344 8.26 -1.89 -14.11
C LEU A 344 9.49 -2.76 -14.41
N ARG A 345 9.49 -3.49 -15.53
CA ARG A 345 10.62 -4.29 -16.02
C ARG A 345 11.85 -3.41 -16.27
N GLN A 346 11.67 -2.30 -16.99
CA GLN A 346 12.76 -1.36 -17.26
C GLN A 346 13.33 -0.73 -15.97
N CYS A 347 12.48 -0.45 -14.98
CA CYS A 347 12.92 -0.02 -13.66
C CYS A 347 13.75 -1.10 -12.96
N ALA A 348 13.27 -2.34 -12.97
CA ALA A 348 13.96 -3.48 -12.37
C ALA A 348 15.32 -3.73 -13.05
N ASP A 349 15.38 -3.77 -14.38
CA ASP A 349 16.61 -3.96 -15.18
C ASP A 349 17.70 -2.94 -14.84
N ARG A 350 17.30 -1.68 -14.61
CA ARG A 350 18.22 -0.58 -14.22
C ARG A 350 18.57 -0.58 -12.74
N GLY A 351 17.96 -1.44 -11.93
CA GLY A 351 18.06 -1.39 -10.47
C GLY A 351 17.57 -0.06 -9.91
N ALA A 352 16.49 0.50 -10.47
CA ALA A 352 15.99 1.83 -10.16
C ALA A 352 14.54 1.81 -9.65
N ASN A 353 14.33 2.31 -8.44
CA ASN A 353 13.03 2.59 -7.83
C ASN A 353 12.99 4.04 -7.32
N ASP A 354 11.87 4.46 -6.73
CA ASP A 354 11.72 5.82 -6.22
C ASP A 354 12.65 6.11 -5.04
N ALA A 355 12.98 5.12 -4.21
CA ALA A 355 13.96 5.25 -3.13
C ALA A 355 15.36 5.61 -3.65
N ARG A 356 15.81 4.94 -4.72
CA ARG A 356 17.07 5.27 -5.39
C ARG A 356 17.05 6.69 -5.96
N TRP A 357 15.97 7.07 -6.64
CA TRP A 357 15.82 8.42 -7.18
C TRP A 357 15.86 9.50 -6.08
N LEU A 358 15.23 9.25 -4.93
CA LEU A 358 15.26 10.14 -3.78
C LEU A 358 16.68 10.30 -3.23
N ARG A 359 17.46 9.21 -3.11
CA ARG A 359 18.86 9.28 -2.66
C ARG A 359 19.76 10.01 -3.66
N GLU A 360 19.61 9.75 -4.95
CA GLU A 360 20.37 10.42 -6.01
C GLU A 360 20.06 11.93 -6.06
N THR A 361 18.79 12.30 -5.88
CA THR A 361 18.37 13.70 -5.77
C THR A 361 18.94 14.34 -4.52
N GLN A 362 18.80 13.72 -3.35
CA GLN A 362 19.37 14.25 -2.12
C GLN A 362 20.90 14.38 -2.16
N SER A 363 21.61 13.46 -2.85
CA SER A 363 23.05 13.54 -3.05
C SER A 363 23.46 14.78 -3.87
N ARG A 364 22.67 15.10 -4.91
CA ARG A 364 22.89 16.26 -5.79
C ARG A 364 22.52 17.58 -5.09
N GLU A 365 21.34 17.65 -4.49
CA GLU A 365 20.77 18.89 -3.96
C GLU A 365 21.23 19.19 -2.52
N ARG A 366 21.58 18.15 -1.74
CA ARG A 366 22.01 18.24 -0.33
C ARG A 366 21.02 18.97 0.58
N LEU A 367 19.74 19.00 0.21
CA LEU A 367 18.66 19.63 0.95
C LEU A 367 17.38 18.80 0.78
N LEU A 368 16.88 18.23 1.88
CA LEU A 368 15.72 17.34 1.82
C LEU A 368 14.46 18.08 1.39
N ALA A 369 14.29 19.35 1.78
CA ALA A 369 13.19 20.19 1.29
C ALA A 369 13.17 20.33 -0.23
N GLU A 370 14.34 20.49 -0.87
CA GLU A 370 14.44 20.53 -2.34
C GLU A 370 14.14 19.15 -2.97
N THR A 371 14.55 18.07 -2.31
CA THR A 371 14.18 16.71 -2.74
C THR A 371 12.66 16.51 -2.70
N VAL A 372 11.99 16.97 -1.64
CA VAL A 372 10.51 16.92 -1.51
C VAL A 372 9.85 17.80 -2.56
N ARG A 373 10.38 19.00 -2.83
CA ARG A 373 9.90 19.85 -3.94
C ARG A 373 9.96 19.13 -5.28
N GLN A 374 11.09 18.53 -5.62
CA GLN A 374 11.22 17.79 -6.90
C GLN A 374 10.29 16.57 -6.93
N ALA A 375 10.07 15.89 -5.81
CA ALA A 375 9.09 14.82 -5.69
C ALA A 375 7.65 15.33 -5.94
N ALA A 376 7.31 16.52 -5.44
CA ALA A 376 6.03 17.17 -5.71
C ALA A 376 5.86 17.46 -7.21
N GLU A 377 6.90 17.94 -7.90
CA GLU A 377 6.86 18.17 -9.35
C GLU A 377 6.68 16.86 -10.15
N ARG A 378 7.26 15.74 -9.68
CA ARG A 378 7.00 14.42 -10.27
C ARG A 378 5.54 14.02 -10.09
N PHE A 379 4.97 14.21 -8.89
CA PHE A 379 3.56 13.92 -8.65
C PHE A 379 2.65 14.76 -9.55
N ARG A 380 2.98 16.04 -9.79
CA ARG A 380 2.27 16.94 -10.74
C ARG A 380 2.37 16.51 -12.21
N GLY A 381 3.25 15.57 -12.55
CA GLY A 381 3.51 15.15 -13.94
C GLY A 381 4.51 16.03 -14.70
N ARG A 382 5.28 16.90 -14.01
CA ARG A 382 6.22 17.85 -14.65
C ARG A 382 7.67 17.34 -14.80
N GLY A 383 7.93 16.07 -14.46
CA GLY A 383 9.28 15.47 -14.48
C GLY A 383 9.53 14.36 -15.52
N ALA A 384 8.56 14.02 -16.37
CA ALA A 384 8.69 12.93 -17.35
C ALA A 384 9.31 13.33 -18.71
N ARG A 385 9.86 14.56 -18.81
CA ARG A 385 10.62 15.04 -19.97
C ARG A 385 12.05 15.34 -19.53
N GLY A 386 12.87 14.30 -19.51
CA GLY A 386 14.30 14.37 -19.23
C GLY A 386 14.99 13.20 -19.88
#